data_AF-A0A1V5WZM6-F1
#
_entry.id   AF-A0A1V5WZM6-F1
#
_cell.length_a   1.000
_cell.length_b   1.000
_cell.length_c   1.000
_cell.angle_alpha   90.00
_cell.angle_beta   90.00
_cell.angle_gamma   90.00
#
_symmetry.space_group_name_H-M   'P 1'
#
loop_
_entity.id
_entity.type
_entity.pdbx_description
1 polymer ?
#
loop_
_entity_poly.entity_id
_entity_poly.type
_entity_poly.pdbx_seq_one_letter_code
_entity_poly.pdbx_strand_id
1 'polypeptide(L)' 'MTDIKIGDAVKFKEGSTIIPNDNVYKVVMVSRSHACIFIPEVETIVAIDINRLEPVNKGEQNDNHPNETTD' A
#
# COMPACT_ATOMS: atom_id res chain seq x y z
N MET A 1 -16.58 2.27 7.87
CA MET A 1 -15.61 1.15 7.87
C MET A 1 -14.68 1.36 6.68
N THR A 2 -13.37 1.26 6.87
CA THR A 2 -12.42 1.30 5.75
C THR A 2 -12.41 -0.06 5.05
N ASP A 3 -12.26 -0.11 3.73
CA ASP A 3 -12.30 -1.35 2.94
C ASP A 3 -10.91 -2.01 2.79
N ILE A 4 -9.92 -1.63 3.60
CA ILE A 4 -8.53 -2.12 3.47
C ILE A 4 -8.46 -3.60 3.91
N LYS A 5 -7.92 -4.46 3.05
CA LYS A 5 -7.79 -5.91 3.23
C LYS A 5 -6.34 -6.37 3.13
N ILE A 6 -6.07 -7.59 3.61
CA ILE A 6 -4.76 -8.22 3.43
C ILE A 6 -4.48 -8.37 1.93
N GLY A 7 -3.28 -7.97 1.52
CA GLY A 7 -2.86 -7.97 0.12
C GLY A 7 -3.11 -6.66 -0.62
N ASP A 8 -3.88 -5.73 -0.06
CA ASP A 8 -4.08 -4.42 -0.68
C ASP A 8 -2.78 -3.61 -0.69
N ALA A 9 -2.65 -2.81 -1.74
CA ALA A 9 -1.66 -1.75 -1.83
C ALA A 9 -2.21 -0.50 -1.15
N VAL A 10 -1.47 0.03 -0.20
CA VAL A 10 -1.83 1.24 0.56
C VAL A 10 -0.69 2.24 0.55
N LYS A 11 -1.04 3.50 0.67
CA LYS A 11 -0.08 4.58 0.97
C LYS A 11 -0.56 5.34 2.21
N PHE A 12 0.32 6.14 2.77
CA PHE A 12 -0.08 7.03 3.86
C PHE A 12 -0.93 8.17 3.28
N LYS A 13 -1.87 8.70 4.07
CA LYS A 13 -2.61 9.92 3.72
C LYS A 13 -1.75 11.15 3.99
N GLU A 14 -1.05 11.12 5.12
CA GLU A 14 -0.12 12.14 5.56
C GLU A 14 1.22 11.47 5.86
N GLY A 15 2.28 12.00 5.25
CA GLY A 15 3.64 11.50 5.42
C GLY A 15 4.01 11.44 6.90
N SER A 16 4.61 10.33 7.30
CA SER A 16 5.24 10.23 8.61
C SER A 16 6.70 10.64 8.47
N THR A 17 7.31 11.22 9.50
CA THR A 17 8.73 11.62 9.50
C THR A 17 9.67 10.44 9.19
N ILE A 18 9.22 9.21 9.42
CA ILE A 18 10.02 7.97 9.30
C ILE A 18 9.66 7.18 8.04
N ILE A 19 8.47 7.39 7.48
CA ILE A 19 7.95 6.56 6.38
C ILE A 19 7.49 7.49 5.25
N PRO A 20 8.19 7.50 4.11
CA PRO A 20 7.89 8.39 3.00
C PRO A 20 6.47 8.16 2.46
N ASN A 21 5.78 9.26 2.16
CA ASN A 21 4.37 9.25 1.78
C ASN A 21 4.12 8.69 0.36
N ASP A 22 5.13 8.81 -0.51
CA ASP A 22 5.04 8.44 -1.91
C ASP A 22 5.21 6.94 -2.17
N ASN A 23 5.59 6.17 -1.14
CA ASN A 23 5.80 4.74 -1.27
C ASN A 23 4.50 3.96 -1.07
N VAL A 24 4.34 2.93 -1.91
CA VAL A 24 3.23 2.00 -1.85
C VAL A 24 3.65 0.77 -1.06
N TYR A 25 2.87 0.47 -0.02
CA TYR A 25 3.14 -0.64 0.88
C TYR A 25 2.06 -1.71 0.75
N LYS A 26 2.46 -2.97 0.90
CA LYS A 26 1.54 -4.10 0.90
C LYS A 26 1.05 -4.39 2.31
N VAL A 27 -0.27 -4.47 2.47
CA VAL A 27 -0.89 -4.88 3.72
C VAL A 27 -0.68 -6.37 3.93
N VAL A 28 -0.08 -6.74 5.05
CA VAL A 28 0.20 -8.13 5.43
C VAL A 28 -0.74 -8.65 6.53
N MET A 29 -1.35 -7.74 7.31
CA MET A 29 -2.33 -8.09 8.34
C MET A 29 -3.30 -6.93 8.55
N VAL A 30 -4.56 -7.23 8.90
CA VAL A 30 -5.58 -6.23 9.24
C VAL A 30 -6.27 -6.61 10.54
N SER A 31 -6.51 -5.61 11.39
CA SER A 31 -7.34 -5.66 12.59
C SER A 31 -8.42 -4.56 12.51
N ARG A 32 -9.30 -4.47 13.50
CA ARG A 32 -10.45 -3.53 13.50
C ARG A 32 -10.05 -2.07 13.32
N SER A 33 -8.88 -1.67 13.82
CA SER A 33 -8.40 -0.27 13.79
C SER A 33 -7.00 -0.11 13.21
N HIS A 34 -6.31 -1.21 12.87
CA HIS A 34 -4.91 -1.17 12.45
C HIS A 34 -4.71 -2.04 11.23
N ALA A 35 -3.76 -1.65 10.37
CA ALA A 35 -3.21 -2.50 9.34
C ALA A 35 -1.70 -2.62 9.55
N CYS A 36 -1.16 -3.81 9.36
CA CYS A 36 0.27 -4.03 9.34
C CYS A 36 0.77 -4.00 7.91
N ILE A 37 1.83 -3.25 7.66
CA ILE A 37 2.50 -3.16 6.37
C ILE A 37 3.95 -3.60 6.51
N PHE A 38 4.49 -4.21 5.46
CA PHE A 38 5.92 -4.47 5.36
C PHE A 38 6.63 -3.26 4.73
N ILE A 39 7.66 -2.75 5.40
CA ILE A 39 8.52 -1.66 4.92
C ILE A 39 9.84 -2.26 4.46
N PRO A 40 10.10 -2.33 3.14
CA PRO A 40 11.32 -2.95 2.60
C PRO A 40 12.60 -2.23 3.04
N GLU A 41 12.55 -0.90 3.15
CA GLU A 41 13.72 -0.06 3.46
C GLU A 41 14.34 -0.37 4.84
N VAL A 42 13.55 -0.89 5.77
CA VAL A 42 13.98 -1.26 7.13
C VAL A 42 13.69 -2.73 7.46
N GLU A 43 13.33 -3.52 6.45
CA GLU A 43 13.01 -4.96 6.53
C GLU A 43 12.10 -5.33 7.71
N THR A 44 11.10 -4.50 7.99
CA THR A 44 10.27 -4.65 9.20
C THR A 44 8.79 -4.53 8.91
N ILE A 45 7.97 -5.06 9.82
CA ILE A 45 6.51 -4.94 9.79
C ILE A 45 6.10 -3.92 10.84
N VAL A 46 5.37 -2.90 10.42
CA VAL A 46 4.83 -1.87 11.32
C VAL A 46 3.32 -1.91 11.34
N ALA A 47 2.74 -1.71 12.52
CA ALA A 47 1.30 -1.54 12.70
C ALA A 47 0.94 -0.06 12.61
N ILE A 48 0.02 0.27 11.71
CA ILE A 48 -0.41 1.64 11.41
C ILE A 48 -1.91 1.76 11.62
N ASP A 49 -2.36 2.89 12.15
CA ASP A 49 -3.79 3.21 12.23
C ASP A 49 -4.41 3.19 10.83
N ILE A 50 -5.47 2.40 10.66
CA ILE A 50 -6.11 2.16 9.36
C ILE A 50 -6.70 3.44 8.74
N ASN A 51 -7.00 4.47 9.55
CA ASN A 51 -7.51 5.75 9.06
C ASN A 51 -6.41 6.64 8.48
N ARG A 52 -5.14 6.36 8.78
CA ARG A 52 -3.97 7.05 8.21
C ARG A 52 -3.54 6.49 6.86
N LEU A 53 -4.16 5.39 6.43
CA LEU A 53 -3.87 4.72 5.17
C LEU A 53 -4.99 5.00 4.17
N GLU A 54 -4.62 5.11 2.91
CA GLU A 54 -5.56 5.10 1.79
C GLU A 54 -5.18 3.97 0.83
N PRO A 55 -6.18 3.21 0.33
CA PRO A 55 -5.94 2.21 -0.69
C PRO A 55 -5.48 2.90 -1.97
N VAL A 56 -4.43 2.36 -2.58
CA VAL A 56 -4.04 2.74 -3.93
C VAL A 56 -4.99 1.99 -4.86
N ASN A 57 -5.94 2.71 -5.47
CA ASN A 57 -6.90 2.10 -6.39
C ASN A 57 -6.15 1.29 -7.47
N LYS A 58 -6.64 0.07 -7.74
CA LYS A 58 -6.18 -0.82 -8.82
C LYS A 58 -6.38 -0.25 -10.25
N GLY A 59 -6.77 1.02 -10.37
CA GLY A 59 -6.93 1.72 -11.64
C GLY A 59 -5.61 2.15 -12.27
N GLU A 60 -4.50 2.10 -11.52
CA GLU A 60 -3.17 2.41 -12.04
C GLU A 60 -2.17 1.30 -11.67
N GLN A 61 -2.62 0.04 -11.76
CA GLN A 61 -1.70 -0.95 -12.29
C GLN A 61 -1.54 -0.58 -13.76
N ASN A 62 -0.44 0.09 -14.10
CA ASN A 62 -0.03 0.26 -15.49
C ASN A 62 -0.30 -1.06 -16.19
N ASP A 63 -1.22 -1.03 -17.14
CA ASP A 63 -1.31 -1.95 -18.24
C ASP A 63 0.01 -1.77 -19.03
N ASN A 64 1.12 -2.21 -18.44
CA ASN A 64 2.26 -2.68 -19.20
C ASN A 64 1.82 -4.03 -19.78
N HIS A 65 0.79 -4.01 -20.61
CA HIS A 65 0.77 -4.86 -21.76
C HIS A 65 2.11 -4.55 -22.46
N PRO A 66 3.05 -5.49 -22.61
CA PRO A 66 3.94 -5.34 -23.73
C PRO A 66 3.01 -5.23 -24.93
N ASN A 67 2.94 -4.04 -25.52
CA ASN A 67 2.37 -3.87 -26.85
C ASN A 67 3.32 -4.67 -27.74
N GLU A 68 3.04 -5.97 -27.87
CA GLU A 68 3.64 -6.83 -28.90
C GLU A 68 3.08 -6.28 -30.21
N THR A 69 3.75 -5.21 -30.65
CA THR A 69 3.55 -4.61 -31.97
C THR A 69 4.11 -5.63 -32.93
N THR A 70 3.22 -6.15 -33.77
CA THR A 70 3.52 -7.09 -34.84
C THR A 70 4.62 -6.55 -35.75
N ASP A 71 5.67 -7.35 -35.95
CA ASP A 71 6.27 -7.63 -37.27
C ASP A 71 6.67 -9.10 -37.31
#